data_AF-A0A853JER6-F1
#
_entry.id   AF-A0A853JER6-F1
#
_cell.length_a   1.000
_cell.length_b   1.000
_cell.length_c   1.000
_cell.angle_alpha   90.00
_cell.angle_beta   90.00
_cell.angle_gamma   90.00
#
_symmetry.space_group_name_H-M   'P 1'
#
loop_
_entity.id
_entity.type
_entity.pdbx_description
1 polymer ?
#
loop_
_entity_poly.entity_id
_entity_poly.type
_entity_poly.pdbx_seq_one_letter_code
_entity_poly.pdbx_strand_id
1 'polypeptide(L)'
;MLLLLGWTAPSAVLAWEVTGTASPAQHGAARRLLERSLERLPRTWRESLPPDGVVEWRDDLPRGVHGHARGRRIRLDAALLEDWMARPAEIGADDPAVRAALAAAIHELAHLYDRSPAGGLSRDPRLLDLAGWQVRPFRAGLRTRNAFGERSPDRYELASPAEFVAVNLEYFLLDPEYGCRRPALYRYFAAHFEHAPPVAGCAPGMPLLLAEIEAGAGSPLLPLDPARVHAVDYLLAEGNARVMSRWGHGMLRLVVCAPGRAPGPDCRLDLQHHLVLSFRAFVDDVQISSWRGLTGSYPSRLYVLPLGQVIDEYTGVELRGLQSIPLALRRDEVAALLERAAQVHWSYDGRYTFLGNNCAVETFKLLHDGVPRLAAARLASITPTALLRRLERAGIADSAVLDDLGRAQREGHYFAPASARYQAMFEVARQSLALPQTRVEQWLDLSASARRPWLGEADLRTAAALLLLEQAALRRQELLARDALKRRLSGNDTGRGEVAGLLQLEGLFSRPAQLLPDGGYGLPQRAERDELARAGADRARDRQQQRERLHAAARDWLPPQRRTELEETEANAELISARLRELHRAQDGLQLR
;
A
#
# COMPACT_ATOMS: atom_id res chain seq x y z
N MET A 1 22.13 -13.84 -58.35
CA MET A 1 21.29 -12.64 -58.12
C MET A 1 19.84 -13.08 -58.26
N LEU A 2 19.25 -13.62 -57.18
CA LEU A 2 17.87 -14.12 -57.14
C LEU A 2 17.01 -13.05 -56.45
N LEU A 3 16.11 -12.45 -57.22
CA LEU A 3 15.12 -11.48 -56.76
C LEU A 3 14.03 -12.21 -55.98
N LEU A 4 14.04 -12.09 -54.65
CA LEU A 4 12.91 -12.41 -53.78
C LEU A 4 11.89 -11.28 -53.91
N LEU A 5 10.85 -11.51 -54.71
CA LEU A 5 9.64 -10.68 -54.71
C LEU A 5 8.89 -10.92 -53.40
N GLY A 6 9.00 -9.99 -52.46
CA GLY A 6 8.16 -9.95 -51.27
C GLY A 6 6.71 -9.70 -51.66
N TRP A 7 5.84 -10.69 -51.47
CA TRP A 7 4.41 -10.48 -51.49
C TRP A 7 4.00 -9.72 -50.23
N THR A 8 3.77 -8.43 -50.34
CA THR A 8 2.94 -7.69 -49.39
C THR A 8 1.49 -8.09 -49.63
N ALA A 9 0.92 -8.93 -48.75
CA ALA A 9 -0.51 -9.17 -48.77
C ALA A 9 -1.25 -7.83 -48.58
N PRO A 10 -2.25 -7.50 -49.42
CA PRO A 10 -3.05 -6.30 -49.22
C PRO A 10 -3.79 -6.42 -47.88
N SER A 11 -3.69 -5.39 -47.03
CA SER A 11 -4.56 -5.26 -45.86
C SER A 11 -6.01 -5.31 -46.33
N ALA A 12 -6.74 -6.36 -45.96
CA ALA A 12 -8.16 -6.45 -46.25
C ALA A 12 -8.86 -5.21 -45.65
N VAL A 13 -9.43 -4.38 -46.51
CA VAL A 13 -10.24 -3.24 -46.06
C VAL A 13 -11.47 -3.82 -45.37
N LEU A 14 -11.60 -3.55 -44.07
CA LEU A 14 -12.76 -3.93 -43.28
C LEU A 14 -14.00 -3.24 -43.88
N ALA A 15 -14.89 -4.01 -44.51
CA ALA A 15 -16.07 -3.49 -45.19
C ALA A 15 -17.24 -3.41 -44.20
N TRP A 16 -17.15 -2.48 -43.25
CA TRP A 16 -18.17 -2.33 -42.21
C TRP A 16 -19.37 -1.54 -42.70
N GLU A 17 -20.57 -2.07 -42.47
CA GLU A 17 -21.83 -1.42 -42.81
C GLU A 17 -22.24 -0.44 -41.70
N VAL A 18 -22.68 0.77 -42.09
CA VAL A 18 -23.19 1.78 -41.16
C VAL A 18 -24.69 1.97 -41.41
N THR A 19 -25.50 1.76 -40.37
CA THR A 19 -26.97 1.84 -40.42
C THR A 19 -27.51 2.72 -39.28
N GLY A 20 -28.78 3.11 -39.33
CA GLY A 20 -29.41 3.93 -38.27
C GLY A 20 -29.11 5.44 -38.36
N THR A 21 -28.62 5.92 -39.50
CA THR A 21 -28.35 7.36 -39.74
C THR A 21 -29.47 8.00 -40.56
N ALA A 22 -29.97 9.17 -40.14
CA ALA A 22 -31.13 9.83 -40.77
C ALA A 22 -30.79 10.74 -41.97
N SER A 23 -29.51 11.08 -42.19
CA SER A 23 -29.07 11.94 -43.31
C SER A 23 -27.73 11.50 -43.91
N PRO A 24 -27.41 11.91 -45.16
CA PRO A 24 -26.08 11.68 -45.77
C PRO A 24 -24.93 12.28 -44.95
N ALA A 25 -25.16 13.42 -44.29
CA ALA A 25 -24.18 14.05 -43.41
C ALA A 25 -23.88 13.19 -42.18
N GLN A 26 -24.92 12.66 -41.52
CA GLN A 26 -24.78 11.71 -40.41
C GLN A 26 -24.08 10.42 -40.85
N HIS A 27 -24.46 9.87 -42.01
CA HIS A 27 -23.81 8.67 -42.54
C HIS A 27 -22.30 8.89 -42.77
N GLY A 28 -21.93 10.02 -43.38
CA GLY A 28 -20.54 10.40 -43.58
C GLY A 28 -19.78 10.64 -42.26
N ALA A 29 -20.43 11.25 -41.26
CA ALA A 29 -19.84 11.46 -39.94
C ALA A 29 -19.59 10.15 -39.18
N ALA A 30 -20.56 9.22 -39.23
CA ALA A 30 -20.46 7.90 -38.63
C ALA A 30 -19.33 7.07 -39.26
N ARG A 31 -19.21 7.09 -40.59
CA ARG A 31 -18.09 6.44 -41.30
C ARG A 31 -16.74 7.00 -40.87
N ARG A 32 -16.59 8.34 -40.80
CA ARG A 32 -15.35 8.97 -40.34
C ARG A 32 -15.00 8.62 -38.90
N LEU A 33 -15.99 8.53 -38.01
CA LEU A 33 -15.75 8.12 -36.63
C LEU A 33 -15.25 6.67 -36.57
N LEU A 34 -15.90 5.76 -37.30
CA LEU A 34 -15.49 4.35 -37.37
C LEU A 34 -14.08 4.21 -37.96
N GLU A 35 -13.80 4.88 -39.07
CA GLU A 35 -12.47 4.90 -39.71
C GLU A 35 -11.40 5.37 -38.72
N ARG A 36 -11.63 6.51 -38.04
CA ARG A 36 -10.71 7.00 -36.99
C ARG A 36 -10.55 6.05 -35.82
N SER A 37 -11.59 5.33 -35.44
CA SER A 37 -11.53 4.34 -34.36
C SER A 37 -10.68 3.14 -34.79
N LEU A 38 -10.91 2.61 -35.99
CA LEU A 38 -10.15 1.49 -36.57
C LEU A 38 -8.69 1.88 -36.81
N GLU A 39 -8.39 3.08 -37.29
CA GLU A 39 -7.00 3.54 -37.52
C GLU A 39 -6.14 3.48 -36.25
N ARG A 40 -6.76 3.68 -35.08
CA ARG A 40 -6.10 3.64 -33.77
C ARG A 40 -5.84 2.24 -33.24
N LEU A 41 -6.56 1.24 -33.72
CA LEU A 41 -6.44 -0.11 -33.20
C LEU A 41 -5.09 -0.74 -33.59
N PRO A 42 -4.44 -1.47 -32.67
CA PRO A 42 -3.30 -2.30 -32.99
C PRO A 42 -3.61 -3.30 -34.11
N ARG A 43 -2.60 -3.67 -34.88
CA ARG A 43 -2.75 -4.55 -36.05
C ARG A 43 -3.42 -5.89 -35.69
N THR A 44 -2.94 -6.56 -34.65
CA THR A 44 -3.46 -7.86 -34.20
C THR A 44 -4.92 -7.78 -33.75
N TRP A 45 -5.32 -6.67 -33.11
CA TRP A 45 -6.72 -6.41 -32.77
C TRP A 45 -7.56 -6.27 -34.04
N ARG A 46 -7.16 -5.40 -34.99
CA ARG A 46 -7.91 -5.19 -36.24
C ARG A 46 -8.12 -6.47 -37.05
N GLU A 47 -7.07 -7.28 -37.18
CA GLU A 47 -7.10 -8.53 -37.94
C GLU A 47 -8.02 -9.59 -37.29
N SER A 48 -8.35 -9.42 -36.01
CA SER A 48 -9.23 -10.32 -35.25
C SER A 48 -10.71 -9.91 -35.27
N LEU A 49 -11.02 -8.72 -35.81
CA LEU A 49 -12.39 -8.23 -35.93
C LEU A 49 -13.14 -8.93 -37.08
N PRO A 50 -14.48 -9.03 -37.01
CA PRO A 50 -15.26 -9.60 -38.12
C PRO A 50 -15.08 -8.75 -39.40
N PRO A 51 -14.92 -9.40 -40.57
CA PRO A 51 -14.71 -8.69 -41.84
C PRO A 51 -15.97 -7.94 -42.32
N ASP A 52 -17.15 -8.39 -41.91
CA ASP A 52 -18.50 -7.92 -42.26
C ASP A 52 -19.23 -7.31 -41.05
N GLY A 53 -18.54 -6.49 -40.26
CA GLY A 53 -19.12 -5.84 -39.08
C GLY A 53 -20.23 -4.83 -39.44
N VAL A 54 -21.20 -4.66 -38.55
CA VAL A 54 -22.31 -3.69 -38.70
C VAL A 54 -22.31 -2.72 -37.52
N VAL A 55 -22.25 -1.42 -37.78
CA VAL A 55 -22.50 -0.35 -36.79
C VAL A 55 -23.90 0.19 -37.00
N GLU A 56 -24.73 0.12 -35.97
CA GLU A 56 -26.12 0.59 -35.96
C GLU A 56 -26.26 1.73 -34.94
N TRP A 57 -26.64 2.93 -35.39
CA TRP A 57 -26.91 4.07 -34.52
C TRP A 57 -28.36 4.03 -34.02
N ARG A 58 -28.57 4.26 -32.72
CA ARG A 58 -29.85 4.05 -32.03
C ARG A 58 -30.15 5.19 -31.07
N ASP A 59 -31.42 5.57 -30.97
CA ASP A 59 -31.96 6.54 -30.02
C ASP A 59 -32.72 5.88 -28.85
N ASP A 60 -32.77 4.54 -28.84
CA ASP A 60 -33.53 3.72 -27.88
C ASP A 60 -32.64 2.89 -26.93
N LEU A 61 -31.34 3.22 -26.83
CA LEU A 61 -30.47 2.59 -25.84
C LEU A 61 -30.86 2.99 -24.41
N PRO A 62 -30.69 2.11 -23.41
CA PRO A 62 -30.96 2.46 -22.02
C PRO A 62 -30.16 3.69 -21.59
N ARG A 63 -30.74 4.52 -20.72
CA ARG A 63 -30.10 5.74 -20.23
C ARG A 63 -28.71 5.45 -19.65
N GLY A 64 -27.70 6.17 -20.14
CA GLY A 64 -26.30 6.01 -19.70
C GLY A 64 -25.54 4.87 -20.39
N VAL A 65 -26.13 4.20 -21.39
CA VAL A 65 -25.47 3.18 -22.21
C VAL A 65 -25.08 3.80 -23.54
N HIS A 66 -23.77 4.00 -23.75
CA HIS A 66 -23.22 4.56 -24.98
C HIS A 66 -23.15 3.56 -26.14
N GLY A 67 -23.12 2.27 -25.85
CA GLY A 67 -23.04 1.23 -26.87
C GLY A 67 -23.39 -0.17 -26.39
N HIS A 68 -23.51 -1.09 -27.35
CA HIS A 68 -23.64 -2.51 -27.10
C HIS A 68 -23.18 -3.37 -28.27
N ALA A 69 -22.21 -4.25 -28.04
CA ALA A 69 -21.68 -5.19 -29.03
C ALA A 69 -22.22 -6.60 -28.83
N ARG A 70 -22.79 -7.18 -29.89
CA ARG A 70 -23.26 -8.57 -29.92
C ARG A 70 -23.02 -9.21 -31.29
N GLY A 71 -22.35 -10.37 -31.29
CA GLY A 71 -21.99 -11.05 -32.55
C GLY A 71 -21.08 -10.17 -33.39
N ARG A 72 -21.46 -9.87 -34.64
CA ARG A 72 -20.75 -8.93 -35.53
C ARG A 72 -21.32 -7.51 -35.52
N ARG A 73 -22.29 -7.22 -34.65
CA ARG A 73 -23.01 -5.94 -34.61
C ARG A 73 -22.58 -5.12 -33.41
N ILE A 74 -22.33 -3.84 -33.64
CA ILE A 74 -22.17 -2.80 -32.64
C ILE A 74 -23.37 -1.87 -32.73
N ARG A 75 -24.01 -1.57 -31.61
CA ARG A 75 -24.99 -0.48 -31.48
C ARG A 75 -24.35 0.67 -30.74
N LEU A 76 -24.55 1.91 -31.20
CA LEU A 76 -24.06 3.12 -30.55
C LEU A 76 -25.19 4.13 -30.37
N ASP A 77 -25.12 4.92 -29.31
CA ASP A 77 -26.08 5.99 -29.04
C ASP A 77 -25.96 7.10 -30.10
N ALA A 78 -27.08 7.43 -30.75
CA ALA A 78 -27.17 8.49 -31.76
C ALA A 78 -26.76 9.87 -31.21
N ALA A 79 -26.95 10.13 -29.91
CA ALA A 79 -26.53 11.37 -29.26
C ALA A 79 -25.01 11.60 -29.39
N LEU A 80 -24.20 10.55 -29.34
CA LEU A 80 -22.74 10.65 -29.53
C LEU A 80 -22.38 11.11 -30.94
N LEU A 81 -23.18 10.70 -31.95
CA LEU A 81 -22.98 11.13 -33.33
C LEU A 81 -23.40 12.59 -33.53
N GLU A 82 -24.47 13.01 -32.86
CA GLU A 82 -24.93 14.40 -32.86
C GLU A 82 -23.89 15.33 -32.24
N ASP A 83 -23.39 14.99 -31.05
CA ASP A 83 -22.34 15.74 -30.35
C ASP A 83 -21.04 15.76 -31.16
N TRP A 84 -20.68 14.63 -31.76
CA TRP A 84 -19.59 14.55 -32.72
C TRP A 84 -19.82 15.56 -33.85
N MET A 85 -20.99 15.60 -34.49
CA MET A 85 -21.25 16.51 -35.60
C MET A 85 -21.34 17.99 -35.18
N ALA A 86 -21.75 18.29 -33.95
CA ALA A 86 -21.90 19.64 -33.44
C ALA A 86 -20.56 20.35 -33.15
N ARG A 87 -19.44 19.61 -33.11
CA ARG A 87 -18.13 20.18 -32.81
C ARG A 87 -17.63 21.13 -33.93
N PRO A 88 -16.87 22.18 -33.60
CA PRO A 88 -16.12 22.95 -34.59
C PRO A 88 -15.05 22.09 -35.29
N ALA A 89 -14.88 22.30 -36.60
CA ALA A 89 -13.98 21.48 -37.44
C ALA A 89 -12.49 21.58 -37.05
N GLU A 90 -12.11 22.64 -36.33
CA GLU A 90 -10.73 22.96 -35.95
C GLU A 90 -10.29 22.37 -34.60
N ILE A 91 -11.19 21.71 -33.85
CA ILE A 91 -10.83 21.16 -32.54
C ILE A 91 -10.13 19.79 -32.67
N GLY A 92 -9.04 19.64 -31.94
CA GLY A 92 -8.20 18.44 -31.89
C GLY A 92 -8.85 17.24 -31.18
N ALA A 93 -8.10 16.15 -31.06
CA ALA A 93 -8.55 14.88 -30.48
C ALA A 93 -8.91 14.96 -28.98
N ASP A 94 -8.58 16.07 -28.31
CA ASP A 94 -8.82 16.29 -26.88
C ASP A 94 -10.20 16.90 -26.56
N ASP A 95 -10.99 17.22 -27.58
CA ASP A 95 -12.38 17.65 -27.40
C ASP A 95 -13.21 16.57 -26.64
N PRO A 96 -14.00 16.94 -25.62
CA PRO A 96 -14.78 15.98 -24.84
C PRO A 96 -15.76 15.15 -25.67
N ALA A 97 -16.43 15.75 -26.67
CA ALA A 97 -17.38 15.04 -27.52
C ALA A 97 -16.65 14.09 -28.49
N VAL A 98 -15.51 14.52 -29.04
CA VAL A 98 -14.63 13.65 -29.85
C VAL A 98 -14.14 12.46 -29.03
N ARG A 99 -13.70 12.70 -27.80
CA ARG A 99 -13.20 11.65 -26.90
C ARG A 99 -14.31 10.67 -26.51
N ALA A 100 -15.50 11.16 -26.15
CA ALA A 100 -16.64 10.31 -25.78
C ALA A 100 -17.08 9.39 -26.93
N ALA A 101 -17.20 9.92 -28.15
CA ALA A 101 -17.60 9.12 -29.31
C ALA A 101 -16.53 8.09 -29.71
N LEU A 102 -15.24 8.45 -29.66
CA LEU A 102 -14.13 7.52 -29.92
C LEU A 102 -14.05 6.44 -28.83
N ALA A 103 -14.19 6.82 -27.56
CA ALA A 103 -14.20 5.92 -26.42
C ALA A 103 -15.31 4.87 -26.56
N ALA A 104 -16.55 5.31 -26.81
CA ALA A 104 -17.67 4.40 -27.02
C ALA A 104 -17.45 3.43 -28.20
N ALA A 105 -16.96 3.91 -29.34
CA ALA A 105 -16.66 3.04 -30.47
C ALA A 105 -15.56 2.01 -30.17
N ILE A 106 -14.46 2.45 -29.53
CA ILE A 106 -13.33 1.59 -29.13
C ILE A 106 -13.76 0.58 -28.07
N HIS A 107 -14.60 0.97 -27.11
CA HIS A 107 -15.18 0.11 -26.08
C HIS A 107 -15.89 -1.09 -26.70
N GLU A 108 -16.79 -0.83 -27.65
CA GLU A 108 -17.55 -1.88 -28.31
C GLU A 108 -16.67 -2.77 -29.21
N LEU A 109 -15.68 -2.18 -29.88
CA LEU A 109 -14.66 -2.92 -30.63
C LEU A 109 -13.81 -3.81 -29.70
N ALA A 110 -13.58 -3.38 -28.46
CA ALA A 110 -12.81 -4.14 -27.47
C ALA A 110 -13.59 -5.36 -26.99
N HIS A 111 -14.91 -5.24 -26.81
CA HIS A 111 -15.77 -6.38 -26.53
C HIS A 111 -15.78 -7.42 -27.66
N LEU A 112 -15.81 -6.98 -28.92
CA LEU A 112 -15.69 -7.90 -30.06
C LEU A 112 -14.36 -8.64 -30.05
N TYR A 113 -13.28 -7.91 -29.80
CA TYR A 113 -11.94 -8.49 -29.71
C TYR A 113 -11.79 -9.47 -28.56
N ASP A 114 -12.22 -9.10 -27.36
CA ASP A 114 -12.12 -9.94 -26.17
C ASP A 114 -12.87 -11.27 -26.33
N ARG A 115 -13.97 -11.27 -27.10
CA ARG A 115 -14.72 -12.49 -27.46
C ARG A 115 -14.10 -13.28 -28.61
N SER A 116 -13.16 -12.71 -29.36
CA SER A 116 -12.47 -13.41 -30.45
C SER A 116 -11.47 -14.46 -29.92
N PRO A 117 -11.03 -15.42 -30.74
CA PRO A 117 -10.00 -16.39 -30.35
C PRO A 117 -8.65 -15.75 -29.99
N ALA A 118 -8.33 -14.58 -30.56
CA ALA A 118 -7.07 -13.88 -30.34
C ALA A 118 -7.11 -12.88 -29.16
N GLY A 119 -8.30 -12.61 -28.61
CA GLY A 119 -8.49 -11.77 -27.43
C GLY A 119 -8.44 -12.58 -26.15
N GLY A 120 -9.61 -12.84 -25.54
CA GLY A 120 -9.72 -13.59 -24.29
C GLY A 120 -9.08 -12.92 -23.07
N LEU A 121 -8.80 -11.62 -23.16
CA LEU A 121 -8.14 -10.82 -22.14
C LEU A 121 -8.90 -10.83 -20.81
N SER A 122 -10.22 -10.76 -20.82
CA SER A 122 -11.06 -10.78 -19.61
C SER A 122 -10.98 -12.10 -18.82
N ARG A 123 -10.40 -13.14 -19.42
CA ARG A 123 -10.16 -14.45 -18.80
C ARG A 123 -8.67 -14.70 -18.53
N ASP A 124 -7.79 -13.81 -18.99
CA ASP A 124 -6.36 -13.95 -18.79
C ASP A 124 -6.02 -13.86 -17.28
N PRO A 125 -5.34 -14.88 -16.72
CA PRO A 125 -5.05 -14.88 -15.29
C PRO A 125 -4.20 -13.70 -14.83
N ARG A 126 -3.24 -13.27 -15.66
CA ARG A 126 -2.32 -12.18 -15.34
C ARG A 126 -3.05 -10.83 -15.37
N LEU A 127 -3.91 -10.61 -16.36
CA LEU A 127 -4.72 -9.40 -16.43
C LEU A 127 -5.69 -9.31 -15.25
N LEU A 128 -6.35 -10.43 -14.89
CA LEU A 128 -7.25 -10.48 -13.74
C LEU A 128 -6.54 -10.16 -12.41
N ASP A 129 -5.28 -10.60 -12.25
CA ASP A 129 -4.44 -10.24 -11.11
C ASP A 129 -4.14 -8.72 -11.08
N LEU A 130 -3.73 -8.16 -12.22
CA LEU A 130 -3.47 -6.72 -12.35
C LEU A 130 -4.70 -5.86 -12.10
N ALA A 131 -5.84 -6.31 -12.61
CA ALA A 131 -7.13 -5.62 -12.56
C ALA A 131 -7.77 -5.64 -11.17
N GLY A 132 -7.36 -6.55 -10.28
CA GLY A 132 -7.84 -6.60 -8.90
C GLY A 132 -8.83 -7.74 -8.59
N TRP A 133 -9.15 -8.60 -9.57
CA TRP A 133 -9.83 -9.87 -9.33
C TRP A 133 -8.84 -10.92 -8.83
N GLN A 134 -8.17 -10.66 -7.72
CA GLN A 134 -7.02 -11.46 -7.26
C GLN A 134 -7.39 -12.89 -6.88
N VAL A 135 -6.41 -13.79 -6.90
CA VAL A 135 -6.56 -15.19 -6.46
C VAL A 135 -6.94 -15.29 -4.97
N ARG A 136 -7.79 -16.27 -4.63
CA ARG A 136 -8.15 -16.58 -3.23
C ARG A 136 -7.25 -17.67 -2.64
N PRO A 137 -6.90 -17.57 -1.34
CA PRO A 137 -6.26 -18.68 -0.65
C PRO A 137 -7.23 -19.88 -0.57
N PHE A 138 -6.69 -21.10 -0.79
CA PHE A 138 -7.37 -22.40 -0.61
C PHE A 138 -8.59 -22.73 -1.49
N ARG A 139 -8.95 -21.90 -2.47
CA ARG A 139 -10.04 -22.21 -3.42
C ARG A 139 -9.55 -22.08 -4.85
N ALA A 140 -9.03 -23.19 -5.40
CA ALA A 140 -8.52 -23.23 -6.76
C ALA A 140 -9.56 -22.70 -7.76
N GLY A 141 -9.15 -21.71 -8.57
CA GLY A 141 -10.00 -21.10 -9.59
C GLY A 141 -10.94 -19.98 -9.12
N LEU A 142 -11.15 -19.78 -7.81
CA LEU A 142 -11.98 -18.67 -7.33
C LEU A 142 -11.14 -17.40 -7.13
N ARG A 143 -11.68 -16.28 -7.63
CA ARG A 143 -11.10 -14.93 -7.49
C ARG A 143 -11.90 -14.08 -6.50
N THR A 144 -11.26 -13.07 -5.93
CA THR A 144 -11.92 -12.07 -5.08
C THR A 144 -12.78 -11.14 -5.93
N ARG A 145 -13.71 -10.44 -5.28
CA ARG A 145 -14.28 -9.23 -5.90
C ARG A 145 -13.18 -8.19 -6.07
N ASN A 146 -13.36 -7.30 -7.03
CA ASN A 146 -12.44 -6.21 -7.26
C ASN A 146 -12.54 -5.18 -6.12
N ALA A 147 -11.42 -4.97 -5.41
CA ALA A 147 -11.30 -3.97 -4.34
C ALA A 147 -10.41 -2.78 -4.75
N PHE A 148 -10.02 -2.69 -6.02
CA PHE A 148 -9.27 -1.57 -6.59
C PHE A 148 -10.22 -0.47 -7.06
N GLY A 149 -11.13 -0.06 -6.18
CA GLY A 149 -12.17 0.92 -6.51
C GLY A 149 -11.68 2.37 -6.48
N GLU A 150 -10.55 2.65 -5.85
CA GLU A 150 -10.05 4.01 -5.71
C GLU A 150 -9.25 4.44 -6.93
N ARG A 151 -9.38 5.72 -7.32
CA ARG A 151 -8.70 6.31 -8.48
C ARG A 151 -8.93 5.48 -9.75
N SER A 152 -10.19 5.09 -9.96
CA SER A 152 -10.66 4.51 -11.21
C SER A 152 -10.85 5.63 -12.26
N PRO A 153 -10.45 5.42 -13.53
CA PRO A 153 -10.75 6.34 -14.63
C PRO A 153 -12.26 6.41 -14.91
N ASP A 154 -12.95 5.27 -14.81
CA ASP A 154 -14.39 5.12 -14.99
C ASP A 154 -14.88 3.97 -14.10
N ARG A 155 -15.88 4.24 -13.25
CA ARG A 155 -16.46 3.24 -12.34
C ARG A 155 -16.99 1.99 -13.06
N TYR A 156 -17.34 2.11 -14.34
CA TYR A 156 -17.84 1.01 -15.14
C TYR A 156 -16.80 -0.11 -15.32
N GLU A 157 -15.49 0.18 -15.24
CA GLU A 157 -14.44 -0.84 -15.31
C GLU A 157 -14.56 -1.92 -14.22
N LEU A 158 -15.24 -1.61 -13.12
CA LEU A 158 -15.39 -2.51 -11.97
C LEU A 158 -16.57 -3.48 -12.12
N ALA A 159 -17.43 -3.27 -13.13
CA ALA A 159 -18.66 -4.04 -13.30
C ALA A 159 -18.39 -5.50 -13.66
N SER A 160 -17.44 -5.76 -14.57
CA SER A 160 -16.99 -7.10 -14.92
C SER A 160 -15.57 -7.08 -15.50
N PRO A 161 -14.87 -8.22 -15.57
CA PRO A 161 -13.58 -8.30 -16.27
C PRO A 161 -13.64 -7.90 -17.74
N ALA A 162 -14.78 -8.08 -18.43
CA ALA A 162 -14.95 -7.67 -19.81
C ALA A 162 -15.06 -6.14 -19.92
N GLU A 163 -15.78 -5.49 -19.00
CA GLU A 163 -15.85 -4.03 -18.92
C GLU A 163 -14.49 -3.44 -18.54
N PHE A 164 -13.75 -4.10 -17.65
CA PHE A 164 -12.41 -3.68 -17.30
C PHE A 164 -11.49 -3.61 -18.51
N VAL A 165 -11.52 -4.66 -19.34
CA VAL A 165 -10.74 -4.71 -20.59
C VAL A 165 -11.16 -3.57 -21.51
N ALA A 166 -12.47 -3.42 -21.77
CA ALA A 166 -12.98 -2.42 -22.71
C ALA A 166 -12.59 -1.00 -22.28
N VAL A 167 -12.91 -0.62 -21.04
CA VAL A 167 -12.53 0.68 -20.47
C VAL A 167 -11.02 0.89 -20.56
N ASN A 168 -10.21 -0.07 -20.10
CA ASN A 168 -8.77 0.15 -20.08
C ASN A 168 -8.13 0.21 -21.48
N LEU A 169 -8.73 -0.43 -22.49
CA LEU A 169 -8.28 -0.31 -23.88
C LEU A 169 -8.63 1.05 -24.50
N GLU A 170 -9.73 1.68 -24.09
CA GLU A 170 -10.00 3.08 -24.46
C GLU A 170 -8.87 3.99 -23.99
N TYR A 171 -8.54 3.93 -22.70
CA TYR A 171 -7.50 4.78 -22.13
C TYR A 171 -6.12 4.43 -22.67
N PHE A 172 -5.82 3.14 -22.89
CA PHE A 172 -4.57 2.72 -23.52
C PHE A 172 -4.34 3.37 -24.89
N LEU A 173 -5.40 3.54 -25.70
CA LEU A 173 -5.31 4.11 -27.05
C LEU A 173 -5.52 5.62 -27.12
N LEU A 174 -6.28 6.19 -26.18
CA LEU A 174 -6.72 7.60 -26.23
C LEU A 174 -6.03 8.50 -25.21
N ASP A 175 -5.52 7.97 -24.10
CA ASP A 175 -4.90 8.77 -23.03
C ASP A 175 -3.37 8.65 -23.04
N PRO A 176 -2.63 9.73 -23.41
CA PRO A 176 -1.16 9.71 -23.42
C PRO A 176 -0.55 9.55 -22.01
N GLU A 177 -1.31 9.77 -20.93
CA GLU A 177 -0.83 9.55 -19.57
C GLU A 177 -1.06 8.12 -19.05
N TYR A 178 -1.76 7.25 -19.80
CA TYR A 178 -2.12 5.91 -19.33
C TYR A 178 -0.90 5.08 -18.89
N GLY A 179 0.21 5.18 -19.65
CA GLY A 179 1.47 4.51 -19.31
C GLY A 179 2.08 4.96 -17.98
N CYS A 180 1.82 6.18 -17.54
CA CYS A 180 2.29 6.69 -16.26
C CYS A 180 1.31 6.41 -15.11
N ARG A 181 0.00 6.43 -15.41
CA ARG A 181 -1.07 6.21 -14.44
C ARG A 181 -1.27 4.73 -14.12
N ARG A 182 -1.14 3.85 -15.11
CA ARG A 182 -1.31 2.39 -15.01
C ARG A 182 -0.17 1.64 -15.71
N PRO A 183 1.09 1.82 -15.28
CA PRO A 183 2.27 1.30 -15.97
C PRO A 183 2.28 -0.23 -16.17
N ALA A 184 1.84 -1.00 -15.17
CA ALA A 184 1.76 -2.46 -15.30
C ALA A 184 0.76 -2.92 -16.37
N LEU A 185 -0.39 -2.27 -16.46
CA LEU A 185 -1.41 -2.57 -17.47
C LEU A 185 -0.98 -2.10 -18.86
N TYR A 186 -0.37 -0.91 -18.96
CA TYR A 186 0.22 -0.43 -20.19
C TYR A 186 1.25 -1.42 -20.74
N ARG A 187 2.20 -1.89 -19.92
CA ARG A 187 3.19 -2.90 -20.35
C ARG A 187 2.54 -4.22 -20.76
N TYR A 188 1.48 -4.64 -20.05
CA TYR A 188 0.73 -5.84 -20.40
C TYR A 188 0.08 -5.71 -21.78
N PHE A 189 -0.67 -4.64 -22.04
CA PHE A 189 -1.30 -4.43 -23.34
C PHE A 189 -0.29 -4.19 -24.45
N ALA A 190 0.78 -3.45 -24.17
CA ALA A 190 1.82 -3.19 -25.16
C ALA A 190 2.53 -4.48 -25.61
N ALA A 191 2.78 -5.40 -24.68
CA ALA A 191 3.31 -6.72 -25.00
C ALA A 191 2.27 -7.58 -25.75
N HIS A 192 1.02 -7.59 -25.30
CA HIS A 192 -0.06 -8.38 -25.89
C HIS A 192 -0.35 -7.99 -27.35
N PHE A 193 -0.34 -6.70 -27.65
CA PHE A 193 -0.64 -6.18 -28.99
C PHE A 193 0.59 -5.94 -29.87
N GLU A 194 1.80 -6.13 -29.34
CA GLU A 194 3.06 -5.73 -29.97
C GLU A 194 3.01 -4.26 -30.44
N HIS A 195 2.35 -3.41 -29.65
CA HIS A 195 2.08 -2.01 -29.99
C HIS A 195 2.16 -1.14 -28.74
N ALA A 196 2.98 -0.10 -28.75
CA ALA A 196 3.18 0.79 -27.63
C ALA A 196 2.77 2.22 -28.01
N PRO A 197 1.55 2.67 -27.65
CA PRO A 197 1.12 4.05 -27.82
C PRO A 197 2.09 5.03 -27.13
N PRO A 198 2.33 6.23 -27.68
CA PRO A 198 3.22 7.21 -27.06
C PRO A 198 2.79 7.53 -25.61
N VAL A 199 3.76 7.58 -24.70
CA VAL A 199 3.54 7.90 -23.29
C VAL A 199 4.10 9.28 -22.98
N ALA A 200 3.34 10.09 -22.27
CA ALA A 200 3.79 11.38 -21.75
C ALA A 200 4.94 11.22 -20.72
N GLY A 201 5.61 12.32 -20.37
CA GLY A 201 6.68 12.29 -19.37
C GLY A 201 6.16 11.98 -17.96
N CYS A 202 6.41 10.78 -17.45
CA CYS A 202 5.95 10.37 -16.13
C CYS A 202 6.64 11.13 -14.99
N ALA A 203 5.92 11.33 -13.88
CA ALA A 203 6.52 11.84 -12.66
C ALA A 203 7.53 10.81 -12.08
N PRO A 204 8.75 11.23 -11.71
CA PRO A 204 9.80 10.31 -11.27
C PRO A 204 9.50 9.70 -9.89
N GLY A 205 9.95 8.46 -9.69
CA GLY A 205 9.80 7.72 -8.44
C GLY A 205 8.37 7.24 -8.17
N MET A 206 8.26 6.25 -7.28
CA MET A 206 6.98 5.70 -6.82
C MET A 206 6.36 6.63 -5.79
N PRO A 207 5.12 7.11 -5.98
CA PRO A 207 4.47 8.02 -5.05
C PRO A 207 3.98 7.22 -3.85
N LEU A 208 4.71 7.21 -2.74
CA LEU A 208 4.28 6.55 -1.51
C LEU A 208 3.93 7.62 -0.47
N LEU A 209 2.83 7.44 0.28
CA LEU A 209 2.49 8.32 1.38
C LEU A 209 2.89 7.64 2.69
N LEU A 210 3.72 8.31 3.48
CA LEU A 210 4.05 7.83 4.82
C LEU A 210 2.83 7.97 5.73
N ALA A 211 2.41 6.86 6.32
CA ALA A 211 1.23 6.85 7.19
C ALA A 211 1.48 7.68 8.46
N GLU A 212 2.71 7.70 8.94
CA GLU A 212 3.18 8.55 10.03
C GLU A 212 4.47 9.24 9.61
N ILE A 213 4.57 10.54 9.91
CA ILE A 213 5.79 11.32 9.73
C ILE A 213 6.18 11.94 11.06
N GLU A 214 7.48 12.04 11.31
CA GLU A 214 8.00 12.75 12.47
C GLU A 214 7.61 14.23 12.40
N ALA A 215 7.47 14.84 13.58
CA ALA A 215 7.19 16.26 13.67
C ALA A 215 8.31 17.06 13.00
N GLY A 216 7.96 17.88 12.01
CA GLY A 216 8.92 18.68 11.24
C GLY A 216 9.51 18.02 9.99
N ALA A 217 9.17 16.76 9.68
CA ALA A 217 9.71 16.02 8.53
C ALA A 217 9.23 16.49 7.14
N GLY A 218 8.46 17.58 7.05
CA GLY A 218 8.00 18.15 5.79
C GLY A 218 6.80 17.43 5.19
N SER A 219 6.87 17.06 3.91
CA SER A 219 5.75 16.46 3.18
C SER A 219 5.62 14.96 3.46
N PRO A 220 4.40 14.43 3.66
CA PRO A 220 4.17 13.00 3.81
C PRO A 220 4.36 12.21 2.51
N LEU A 221 4.42 12.88 1.35
CA LEU A 221 4.67 12.25 0.05
C LEU A 221 6.15 11.94 -0.12
N LEU A 222 6.46 10.66 -0.27
CA LEU A 222 7.79 10.13 -0.54
C LEU A 222 7.87 9.59 -1.98
N PRO A 223 8.52 10.32 -2.92
CA PRO A 223 8.82 9.78 -4.24
C PRO A 223 10.01 8.80 -4.13
N LEU A 224 9.70 7.52 -3.95
CA LEU A 224 10.72 6.47 -3.80
C LEU A 224 11.31 6.10 -5.17
N ASP A 225 12.60 6.38 -5.37
CA ASP A 225 13.34 5.87 -6.52
C ASP A 225 13.61 4.36 -6.37
N PRO A 226 13.07 3.49 -7.25
CA PRO A 226 13.34 2.06 -7.23
C PRO A 226 14.84 1.72 -7.27
N ALA A 227 15.67 2.55 -7.90
CA ALA A 227 17.11 2.31 -7.98
C ALA A 227 17.80 2.39 -6.60
N ARG A 228 17.23 3.10 -5.63
CA ARG A 228 17.75 3.18 -4.25
C ARG A 228 17.41 1.96 -3.39
N VAL A 229 16.47 1.11 -3.81
CA VAL A 229 16.08 -0.07 -3.02
C VAL A 229 17.04 -1.21 -3.34
N HIS A 230 17.98 -1.51 -2.46
CA HIS A 230 18.97 -2.57 -2.62
C HIS A 230 18.32 -3.96 -2.64
N ALA A 231 17.46 -4.23 -1.66
CA ALA A 231 16.81 -5.53 -1.45
C ALA A 231 15.41 -5.36 -0.84
N VAL A 232 14.62 -6.42 -0.92
CA VAL A 232 13.36 -6.55 -0.18
C VAL A 232 13.47 -7.77 0.72
N ASP A 233 13.17 -7.58 2.00
CA ASP A 233 13.17 -8.66 2.99
C ASP A 233 11.73 -8.99 3.39
N TYR A 234 11.45 -10.26 3.64
CA TYR A 234 10.28 -10.68 4.40
C TYR A 234 10.51 -10.34 5.88
N LEU A 235 9.76 -9.37 6.39
CA LEU A 235 9.87 -8.92 7.77
C LEU A 235 8.79 -9.62 8.60
N LEU A 236 9.21 -10.40 9.60
CA LEU A 236 8.34 -11.18 10.45
C LEU A 236 8.49 -10.73 11.91
N ALA A 237 7.40 -10.22 12.49
CA ALA A 237 7.30 -10.08 13.93
C ALA A 237 6.94 -11.44 14.55
N GLU A 238 7.77 -11.93 15.46
CA GLU A 238 7.63 -13.25 16.09
C GLU A 238 6.31 -13.41 16.84
N GLY A 239 5.79 -14.63 17.00
CA GLY A 239 4.56 -14.82 17.78
C GLY A 239 4.72 -14.44 19.26
N ASN A 240 3.63 -14.10 19.95
CA ASN A 240 3.63 -13.95 21.41
C ASN A 240 2.49 -14.76 22.06
N ALA A 241 2.37 -14.69 23.40
CA ALA A 241 1.36 -15.42 24.15
C ALA A 241 -0.09 -14.95 23.92
N ARG A 242 -0.32 -13.79 23.30
CA ARG A 242 -1.67 -13.26 23.03
C ARG A 242 -2.27 -13.98 21.82
N VAL A 243 -3.54 -14.39 21.93
CA VAL A 243 -4.26 -15.18 20.91
C VAL A 243 -4.20 -14.54 19.51
N MET A 244 -4.34 -13.21 19.42
CA MET A 244 -4.33 -12.48 18.14
C MET A 244 -2.95 -12.33 17.50
N SER A 245 -1.87 -12.42 18.29
CA SER A 245 -0.48 -12.21 17.84
C SER A 245 0.34 -13.50 17.86
N ARG A 246 -0.26 -14.63 18.23
CA ARG A 246 0.38 -15.96 18.35
C ARG A 246 1.05 -16.43 17.06
N TRP A 247 0.51 -16.03 15.92
CA TRP A 247 0.98 -16.46 14.60
C TRP A 247 2.02 -15.52 13.97
N GLY A 248 2.40 -14.46 14.68
CA GLY A 248 3.27 -13.41 14.16
C GLY A 248 2.54 -12.37 13.31
N HIS A 249 3.29 -11.39 12.79
CA HIS A 249 2.82 -10.42 11.81
C HIS A 249 3.80 -10.33 10.64
N GLY A 250 3.31 -10.51 9.41
CA GLY A 250 4.13 -10.54 8.20
C GLY A 250 4.05 -9.22 7.44
N MET A 251 5.21 -8.72 7.01
CA MET A 251 5.40 -7.45 6.31
C MET A 251 6.52 -7.61 5.26
N LEU A 252 6.75 -6.58 4.44
CA LEU A 252 7.94 -6.50 3.59
C LEU A 252 8.78 -5.28 4.01
N ARG A 253 10.07 -5.47 4.26
CA ARG A 253 11.01 -4.36 4.46
C ARG A 253 11.67 -4.02 3.13
N LEU A 254 11.68 -2.74 2.79
CA LEU A 254 12.47 -2.18 1.72
C LEU A 254 13.82 -1.73 2.29
N VAL A 255 14.90 -2.37 1.85
CA VAL A 255 16.28 -1.97 2.21
C VAL A 255 16.69 -0.83 1.29
N VAL A 256 16.38 0.39 1.70
CA VAL A 256 16.62 1.63 0.95
C VAL A 256 17.99 2.22 1.32
N CYS A 257 18.84 2.42 0.33
CA CYS A 257 20.13 3.09 0.52
C CYS A 257 19.95 4.58 0.86
N ALA A 258 20.84 5.11 1.70
CA ALA A 258 20.94 6.54 1.97
C ALA A 258 21.12 7.35 0.67
N PRO A 259 20.62 8.59 0.60
CA PRO A 259 20.85 9.46 -0.55
C PRO A 259 22.35 9.57 -0.87
N GLY A 260 22.70 9.42 -2.15
CA GLY A 260 24.10 9.44 -2.60
C GLY A 260 24.89 8.14 -2.40
N ARG A 261 24.37 7.16 -1.65
CA ARG A 261 25.00 5.84 -1.52
C ARG A 261 24.73 4.97 -2.74
N ALA A 262 25.78 4.37 -3.28
CA ALA A 262 25.65 3.34 -4.32
C ALA A 262 24.94 2.08 -3.77
N PRO A 263 23.96 1.50 -4.51
CA PRO A 263 23.26 0.31 -4.04
C PRO A 263 24.18 -0.89 -3.76
N GLY A 264 24.11 -1.44 -2.56
CA GLY A 264 24.94 -2.56 -2.12
C GLY A 264 24.59 -3.06 -0.70
N PRO A 265 25.27 -4.10 -0.20
CA PRO A 265 24.98 -4.71 1.10
C PRO A 265 25.00 -3.71 2.27
N ASP A 266 25.88 -2.71 2.22
CA ASP A 266 26.01 -1.66 3.24
C ASP A 266 24.73 -0.83 3.41
N CYS A 267 23.84 -0.80 2.42
CA CYS A 267 22.54 -0.15 2.58
C CYS A 267 21.75 -0.73 3.75
N ARG A 268 22.01 -1.97 4.20
CA ARG A 268 21.39 -2.56 5.40
C ARG A 268 21.65 -1.77 6.68
N LEU A 269 22.72 -0.97 6.73
CA LEU A 269 23.08 -0.11 7.86
C LEU A 269 22.34 1.24 7.83
N ASP A 270 21.71 1.60 6.71
CA ASP A 270 21.00 2.87 6.53
C ASP A 270 19.56 2.80 7.10
N LEU A 271 19.40 2.29 8.34
CA LEU A 271 18.11 1.93 8.94
C LEU A 271 17.06 3.05 8.90
N GLN A 272 17.49 4.31 9.03
CA GLN A 272 16.64 5.50 8.99
C GLN A 272 15.94 5.73 7.64
N HIS A 273 16.46 5.15 6.55
CA HIS A 273 15.89 5.29 5.21
C HIS A 273 14.99 4.11 4.83
N HIS A 274 15.03 3.02 5.60
CA HIS A 274 14.25 1.83 5.31
C HIS A 274 12.76 2.05 5.54
N LEU A 275 11.97 1.40 4.68
CA LEU A 275 10.52 1.45 4.73
C LEU A 275 9.97 0.04 4.96
N VAL A 276 8.78 -0.03 5.53
CA VAL A 276 8.04 -1.26 5.73
C VAL A 276 6.68 -1.14 5.06
N LEU A 277 6.41 -2.07 4.16
CA LEU A 277 5.12 -2.29 3.54
C LEU A 277 4.34 -3.26 4.44
N SER A 278 3.28 -2.76 5.07
CA SER A 278 2.50 -3.53 6.05
C SER A 278 1.00 -3.46 5.74
N PHE A 279 0.37 -4.61 5.55
CA PHE A 279 -1.09 -4.70 5.57
C PHE A 279 -1.56 -4.76 7.01
N ARG A 280 -2.29 -3.74 7.47
CA ARG A 280 -2.86 -3.68 8.82
C ARG A 280 -4.38 -3.60 8.69
N ALA A 281 -5.09 -4.14 9.68
CA ALA A 281 -6.50 -3.81 9.85
C ALA A 281 -6.55 -2.36 10.34
N PHE A 282 -7.10 -1.45 9.54
CA PHE A 282 -7.44 -0.12 10.06
C PHE A 282 -8.62 -0.32 11.01
N VAL A 283 -8.49 0.16 12.24
CA VAL A 283 -9.55 0.12 13.23
C VAL A 283 -10.06 1.55 13.34
N ASP A 284 -11.16 1.84 12.65
CA ASP A 284 -11.90 3.10 12.74
C ASP A 284 -12.69 3.23 14.05
N ASP A 285 -12.45 2.31 14.98
CA ASP A 285 -13.11 2.20 16.27
C ASP A 285 -12.10 2.08 17.41
N VAL A 286 -12.56 2.48 18.59
CA VAL A 286 -11.73 2.45 19.80
C VAL A 286 -11.38 1.02 20.26
N GLN A 287 -12.06 0.00 19.74
CA GLN A 287 -11.76 -1.41 20.00
C GLN A 287 -11.79 -2.27 18.74
N ILE A 288 -10.85 -3.22 18.67
CA ILE A 288 -10.95 -4.36 17.74
C ILE A 288 -12.01 -5.31 18.28
N SER A 289 -13.12 -5.44 17.58
CA SER A 289 -14.09 -6.49 17.83
C SER A 289 -13.66 -7.77 17.11
N SER A 290 -13.49 -8.83 17.89
CA SER A 290 -13.13 -10.16 17.37
C SER A 290 -14.19 -10.70 16.40
N TRP A 291 -15.47 -10.37 16.62
CA TRP A 291 -16.57 -10.70 15.70
C TRP A 291 -16.47 -9.97 14.37
N ARG A 292 -16.12 -8.68 14.41
CA ARG A 292 -15.94 -7.83 13.24
C ARG A 292 -14.73 -8.20 12.38
N GLY A 293 -13.64 -8.66 13.01
CA GLY A 293 -12.51 -9.25 12.30
C GLY A 293 -12.80 -10.64 11.69
N LEU A 294 -13.83 -11.35 12.16
CA LEU A 294 -14.32 -12.61 11.56
C LEU A 294 -15.28 -12.35 10.39
N THR A 295 -16.09 -11.28 10.43
CA THR A 295 -17.09 -10.96 9.40
C THR A 295 -16.59 -10.05 8.28
N GLY A 296 -15.43 -9.39 8.44
CA GLY A 296 -14.80 -8.62 7.38
C GLY A 296 -15.09 -7.12 7.39
N SER A 297 -15.27 -6.51 8.56
CA SER A 297 -15.69 -5.11 8.66
C SER A 297 -14.55 -4.11 8.81
N TYR A 298 -13.28 -4.54 8.89
CA TYR A 298 -12.14 -3.61 8.93
C TYR A 298 -11.55 -3.44 7.54
N PRO A 299 -11.18 -2.23 7.10
CA PRO A 299 -10.47 -2.07 5.85
C PRO A 299 -9.09 -2.74 5.91
N SER A 300 -8.73 -3.43 4.84
CA SER A 300 -7.37 -3.94 4.60
C SER A 300 -6.68 -3.01 3.60
N ARG A 301 -5.69 -2.28 4.08
CA ARG A 301 -4.95 -1.28 3.29
C ARG A 301 -3.45 -1.49 3.44
N LEU A 302 -2.69 -1.05 2.44
CA LEU A 302 -1.23 -1.10 2.48
C LEU A 302 -0.66 0.17 3.10
N TYR A 303 -0.04 0.02 4.27
CA TYR A 303 0.67 1.10 4.96
C TYR A 303 2.14 1.12 4.55
N VAL A 304 2.69 2.32 4.46
CA VAL A 304 4.13 2.57 4.31
C VAL A 304 4.62 3.25 5.59
N LEU A 305 5.51 2.56 6.30
CA LEU A 305 6.00 2.96 7.62
C LEU A 305 7.52 3.04 7.65
N PRO A 306 8.13 3.99 8.37
CA PRO A 306 9.56 3.94 8.66
C PRO A 306 9.93 2.66 9.43
N LEU A 307 11.07 2.05 9.11
CA LEU A 307 11.53 0.84 9.82
C LEU A 307 11.73 1.08 11.31
N GLY A 308 12.28 2.24 11.70
CA GLY A 308 12.49 2.59 13.11
C GLY A 308 11.20 2.50 13.93
N GLN A 309 10.10 3.02 13.41
CA GLN A 309 8.78 2.93 14.05
C GLN A 309 8.35 1.47 14.25
N VAL A 310 8.55 0.62 13.25
CA VAL A 310 8.19 -0.81 13.32
C VAL A 310 9.07 -1.55 14.32
N ILE A 311 10.36 -1.22 14.40
CA ILE A 311 11.29 -1.75 15.41
C ILE A 311 10.81 -1.36 16.81
N ASP A 312 10.50 -0.10 17.04
CA ASP A 312 10.05 0.39 18.35
C ASP A 312 8.73 -0.25 18.77
N GLU A 313 7.76 -0.35 17.85
CA GLU A 313 6.46 -0.98 18.08
C GLU A 313 6.63 -2.44 18.51
N TYR A 314 7.37 -3.26 17.75
CA TYR A 314 7.45 -4.68 18.04
C TYR A 314 8.47 -5.03 19.11
N THR A 315 9.69 -4.47 19.04
CA THR A 315 10.78 -4.86 19.95
C THR A 315 10.72 -4.13 21.28
N GLY A 316 10.26 -2.88 21.29
CA GLY A 316 10.23 -2.01 22.46
C GLY A 316 8.90 -2.04 23.21
N VAL A 317 7.78 -2.04 22.49
CA VAL A 317 6.42 -1.96 23.07
C VAL A 317 5.80 -3.36 23.20
N GLU A 318 5.77 -4.16 22.14
CA GLU A 318 5.22 -5.52 22.19
C GLU A 318 6.19 -6.58 22.73
N LEU A 319 7.48 -6.23 22.86
CA LEU A 319 8.56 -7.09 23.34
C LEU A 319 8.70 -8.40 22.53
N ARG A 320 8.58 -8.30 21.20
CA ARG A 320 8.71 -9.39 20.23
C ARG A 320 9.95 -9.17 19.37
N GLY A 321 10.65 -10.24 19.00
CA GLY A 321 11.72 -10.13 18.01
C GLY A 321 11.17 -9.84 16.62
N LEU A 322 11.99 -9.16 15.81
CA LEU A 322 11.74 -8.96 14.39
C LEU A 322 12.82 -9.66 13.57
N GLN A 323 12.40 -10.51 12.65
CA GLN A 323 13.26 -11.23 11.72
C GLN A 323 13.15 -10.59 10.33
N SER A 324 14.28 -10.23 9.71
CA SER A 324 14.37 -9.58 8.40
C SER A 324 15.09 -10.51 7.43
N ILE A 325 14.31 -11.31 6.70
CA ILE A 325 14.77 -12.43 5.89
C ILE A 325 14.83 -12.01 4.42
N PRO A 326 16.01 -12.00 3.76
CA PRO A 326 16.14 -11.55 2.38
C PRO A 326 15.30 -12.37 1.40
N LEU A 327 14.67 -11.67 0.45
CA LEU A 327 14.04 -12.30 -0.70
C LEU A 327 14.97 -12.25 -1.91
N ALA A 328 15.16 -13.39 -2.57
CA ALA A 328 15.90 -13.55 -3.81
C ALA A 328 15.10 -12.96 -4.99
N LEU A 329 15.12 -11.62 -5.10
CA LEU A 329 14.51 -10.84 -6.15
C LEU A 329 15.57 -10.17 -7.04
N ARG A 330 15.33 -10.17 -8.35
CA ARG A 330 16.14 -9.42 -9.30
C ARG A 330 15.80 -7.92 -9.24
N ARG A 331 16.67 -7.06 -9.76
CA ARG A 331 16.48 -5.59 -9.71
C ARG A 331 15.21 -5.13 -10.44
N ASP A 332 14.91 -5.75 -11.58
CA ASP A 332 13.67 -5.55 -12.33
C ASP A 332 12.43 -6.01 -11.53
N GLU A 333 12.55 -7.13 -10.80
CA GLU A 333 11.49 -7.65 -9.94
C GLU A 333 11.21 -6.76 -8.73
N VAL A 334 12.26 -6.18 -8.13
CA VAL A 334 12.11 -5.17 -7.07
C VAL A 334 11.36 -3.95 -7.61
N ALA A 335 11.74 -3.43 -8.79
CA ALA A 335 11.05 -2.30 -9.39
C ALA A 335 9.57 -2.61 -9.69
N ALA A 336 9.27 -3.78 -10.25
CA ALA A 336 7.90 -4.22 -10.51
C ALA A 336 7.08 -4.40 -9.23
N LEU A 337 7.69 -4.93 -8.16
CA LEU A 337 7.05 -5.05 -6.86
C LEU A 337 6.73 -3.69 -6.24
N LEU A 338 7.65 -2.72 -6.34
CA LEU A 338 7.43 -1.36 -5.84
C LEU A 338 6.34 -0.63 -6.61
N GLU A 339 6.29 -0.81 -7.94
CA GLU A 339 5.21 -0.28 -8.77
C GLU A 339 3.85 -0.88 -8.37
N ARG A 340 3.78 -2.20 -8.18
CA ARG A 340 2.56 -2.86 -7.70
C ARG A 340 2.20 -2.39 -6.28
N ALA A 341 3.18 -2.22 -5.40
CA ALA A 341 2.95 -1.70 -4.06
C ALA A 341 2.38 -0.27 -4.10
N ALA A 342 2.90 0.60 -4.96
CA ALA A 342 2.35 1.94 -5.16
C ALA A 342 0.91 1.88 -5.69
N GLN A 343 0.61 1.02 -6.67
CA GLN A 343 -0.76 0.85 -7.17
C GLN A 343 -1.71 0.37 -6.05
N VAL A 344 -1.31 -0.64 -5.28
CA VAL A 344 -2.11 -1.13 -4.14
C VAL A 344 -2.32 -0.01 -3.12
N HIS A 345 -1.26 0.74 -2.78
CA HIS A 345 -1.34 1.84 -1.82
C HIS A 345 -2.35 2.92 -2.25
N TRP A 346 -2.44 3.23 -3.55
CA TRP A 346 -3.33 4.27 -4.07
C TRP A 346 -4.74 3.80 -4.42
N SER A 347 -4.92 2.55 -4.84
CA SER A 347 -6.19 2.10 -5.45
C SER A 347 -6.95 1.07 -4.61
N TYR A 348 -6.30 0.36 -3.68
CA TYR A 348 -6.89 -0.76 -2.97
C TYR A 348 -7.58 -0.36 -1.66
N ASP A 349 -8.87 -0.69 -1.52
CA ASP A 349 -9.63 -0.60 -0.26
C ASP A 349 -10.33 -1.94 0.02
N GLY A 350 -9.54 -2.92 0.46
CA GLY A 350 -10.01 -4.28 0.73
C GLY A 350 -10.76 -4.41 2.05
N ARG A 351 -11.37 -5.58 2.29
CA ARG A 351 -11.99 -5.95 3.57
C ARG A 351 -11.17 -7.01 4.29
N TYR A 352 -10.64 -6.67 5.46
CA TYR A 352 -9.78 -7.51 6.30
C TYR A 352 -10.56 -8.62 6.99
N THR A 353 -10.11 -9.87 6.90
CA THR A 353 -10.67 -11.01 7.66
C THR A 353 -9.58 -11.91 8.21
N PHE A 354 -9.75 -12.44 9.42
CA PHE A 354 -8.73 -13.31 10.05
C PHE A 354 -8.39 -14.57 9.24
N LEU A 355 -9.37 -15.16 8.55
CA LEU A 355 -9.23 -16.39 7.75
C LEU A 355 -9.16 -16.13 6.23
N GLY A 356 -9.01 -14.87 5.82
CA GLY A 356 -8.99 -14.44 4.43
C GLY A 356 -7.99 -13.33 4.21
N ASN A 357 -8.44 -12.12 3.89
CA ASN A 357 -7.60 -10.97 3.55
C ASN A 357 -6.87 -10.42 4.79
N ASN A 358 -5.91 -11.18 5.33
CA ASN A 358 -5.04 -10.79 6.43
C ASN A 358 -3.64 -10.43 5.92
N CYS A 359 -2.74 -10.04 6.83
CA CYS A 359 -1.39 -9.62 6.46
C CYS A 359 -0.62 -10.65 5.62
N ALA A 360 -0.80 -11.95 5.89
CA ALA A 360 -0.14 -13.01 5.12
C ALA A 360 -0.73 -13.15 3.72
N VAL A 361 -2.06 -13.16 3.59
CA VAL A 361 -2.74 -13.29 2.29
C VAL A 361 -2.47 -12.08 1.40
N GLU A 362 -2.56 -10.88 1.95
CA GLU A 362 -2.32 -9.65 1.19
C GLU A 362 -0.84 -9.50 0.78
N THR A 363 0.10 -9.87 1.67
CA THR A 363 1.54 -9.91 1.31
C THR A 363 1.81 -10.94 0.22
N PHE A 364 1.19 -12.12 0.31
CA PHE A 364 1.26 -13.13 -0.75
C PHE A 364 0.75 -12.57 -2.08
N LYS A 365 -0.44 -11.95 -2.11
CA LYS A 365 -1.02 -11.37 -3.34
C LYS A 365 -0.12 -10.28 -3.91
N LEU A 366 0.45 -9.43 -3.07
CA LEU A 366 1.39 -8.38 -3.50
C LEU A 366 2.63 -8.98 -4.18
N LEU A 367 3.23 -10.03 -3.59
CA LEU A 367 4.36 -10.75 -4.19
C LEU A 367 3.98 -11.47 -5.49
N HIS A 368 2.81 -12.13 -5.51
CA HIS A 368 2.25 -12.84 -6.66
C HIS A 368 2.00 -11.89 -7.84
N ASP A 369 1.32 -10.76 -7.59
CA ASP A 369 0.90 -9.81 -8.62
C ASP A 369 2.05 -8.91 -9.09
N GLY A 370 2.98 -8.59 -8.17
CA GLY A 370 4.10 -7.69 -8.40
C GLY A 370 5.30 -8.36 -9.06
N VAL A 371 5.50 -9.66 -8.85
CA VAL A 371 6.63 -10.42 -9.40
C VAL A 371 6.10 -11.64 -10.17
N PRO A 372 6.01 -11.58 -11.52
CA PRO A 372 5.41 -12.65 -12.32
C PRO A 372 5.98 -14.05 -12.08
N ARG A 373 7.29 -14.16 -11.84
CA ARG A 373 7.94 -15.44 -11.49
C ARG A 373 7.36 -16.07 -10.22
N LEU A 374 6.95 -15.25 -9.24
CA LEU A 374 6.42 -15.74 -7.97
C LEU A 374 4.97 -16.20 -8.06
N ALA A 375 4.23 -15.79 -9.10
CA ALA A 375 2.87 -16.27 -9.35
C ALA A 375 2.82 -17.79 -9.57
N ALA A 376 3.91 -18.38 -10.10
CA ALA A 376 4.03 -19.83 -10.29
C ALA A 376 4.44 -20.60 -9.02
N ALA A 377 4.92 -19.93 -7.97
CA ALA A 377 5.58 -20.55 -6.81
C ALA A 377 4.60 -21.09 -5.72
N ARG A 378 3.29 -21.10 -5.96
CA ARG A 378 2.24 -21.64 -5.05
C ARG A 378 2.35 -21.13 -3.59
N LEU A 379 2.55 -19.83 -3.45
CA LEU A 379 2.84 -19.15 -2.19
C LEU A 379 1.62 -18.90 -1.27
N ALA A 380 0.39 -19.21 -1.74
CA ALA A 380 -0.84 -18.93 -1.01
C ALA A 380 -0.82 -19.48 0.44
N SER A 381 -1.02 -18.60 1.41
CA SER A 381 -1.00 -18.90 2.85
C SER A 381 -1.85 -17.90 3.64
N ILE A 382 -2.43 -18.34 4.77
CA ILE A 382 -3.19 -17.49 5.70
C ILE A 382 -2.44 -17.12 6.98
N THR A 383 -1.26 -17.70 7.22
CA THR A 383 -0.42 -17.28 8.36
C THR A 383 0.94 -16.78 7.88
N PRO A 384 1.53 -15.79 8.57
CA PRO A 384 2.84 -15.25 8.22
C PRO A 384 3.93 -16.33 8.20
N THR A 385 3.98 -17.16 9.24
CA THR A 385 4.96 -18.25 9.34
C THR A 385 4.79 -19.34 8.28
N ALA A 386 3.56 -19.62 7.83
CA ALA A 386 3.34 -20.56 6.72
C ALA A 386 3.66 -19.94 5.35
N LEU A 387 3.55 -18.61 5.20
CA LEU A 387 4.01 -17.91 4.00
C LEU A 387 5.54 -17.97 3.92
N LEU A 388 6.24 -17.66 5.01
CA LEU A 388 7.70 -17.79 5.09
C LEU A 388 8.18 -19.20 4.71
N ARG A 389 7.60 -20.24 5.32
CA ARG A 389 7.92 -21.65 4.97
C ARG A 389 7.64 -22.02 3.51
N ARG A 390 6.75 -21.31 2.82
CA ARG A 390 6.51 -21.51 1.37
C ARG A 390 7.57 -20.78 0.54
N LEU A 391 7.95 -19.57 0.95
CA LEU A 391 9.03 -18.81 0.33
C LEU A 391 10.37 -19.56 0.43
N GLU A 392 10.70 -20.12 1.60
CA GLU A 392 11.90 -20.93 1.82
C GLU A 392 11.91 -22.19 0.93
N ARG A 393 10.82 -22.96 0.93
CA ARG A 393 10.71 -24.18 0.10
C ARG A 393 10.80 -23.90 -1.40
N ALA A 394 10.43 -22.69 -1.82
CA ALA A 394 10.55 -22.25 -3.21
C ALA A 394 11.92 -21.62 -3.52
N GLY A 395 12.86 -21.58 -2.56
CA GLY A 395 14.18 -20.95 -2.72
C GLY A 395 14.12 -19.44 -2.89
N ILE A 396 13.03 -18.80 -2.44
CA ILE A 396 12.82 -17.35 -2.57
C ILE A 396 13.29 -16.61 -1.31
N ALA A 397 13.15 -17.22 -0.13
CA ALA A 397 13.61 -16.66 1.14
C ALA A 397 14.79 -17.48 1.68
N ASP A 398 15.78 -16.79 2.25
CA ASP A 398 16.95 -17.42 2.88
C ASP A 398 17.03 -17.08 4.37
N SER A 399 16.58 -18.01 5.21
CA SER A 399 16.59 -17.86 6.66
C SER A 399 17.94 -18.24 7.31
N ALA A 400 18.93 -18.72 6.55
CA ALA A 400 20.25 -19.04 7.09
C ALA A 400 20.96 -17.80 7.68
N VAL A 401 20.53 -16.60 7.27
CA VAL A 401 20.98 -15.33 7.88
C VAL A 401 20.65 -15.21 9.37
N LEU A 402 19.77 -16.07 9.91
CA LEU A 402 19.37 -16.10 11.31
C LEU A 402 20.07 -17.20 12.13
N ASP A 403 20.91 -18.04 11.52
CA ASP A 403 21.59 -19.15 12.21
C ASP A 403 22.53 -18.67 13.33
N ASP A 404 23.18 -17.52 13.13
CA ASP A 404 23.92 -16.78 14.17
C ASP A 404 23.18 -15.47 14.48
N LEU A 405 22.37 -15.48 15.55
CA LEU A 405 21.59 -14.31 15.96
C LEU A 405 22.46 -13.09 16.30
N GLY A 406 23.68 -13.28 16.80
CA GLY A 406 24.59 -12.18 17.12
C GLY A 406 25.09 -11.50 15.86
N ARG A 407 25.44 -12.28 14.82
CA ARG A 407 25.76 -11.77 13.49
C ARG A 407 24.53 -11.14 12.84
N ALA A 408 23.38 -11.79 12.91
CA ALA A 408 22.12 -11.30 12.35
C ALA A 408 21.75 -9.93 12.93
N GLN A 409 21.98 -9.68 14.21
CA GLN A 409 21.78 -8.36 14.82
C GLN A 409 22.69 -7.29 14.24
N ARG A 410 24.00 -7.58 14.11
CA ARG A 410 24.98 -6.63 13.59
C ARG A 410 24.74 -6.28 12.12
N GLU A 411 24.24 -7.24 11.34
CA GLU A 411 23.96 -7.08 9.90
C GLU A 411 22.52 -6.60 9.63
N GLY A 412 21.71 -6.39 10.68
CA GLY A 412 20.34 -5.90 10.56
C GLY A 412 19.34 -6.93 10.05
N HIS A 413 19.62 -8.22 10.19
CA HIS A 413 18.71 -9.34 9.92
C HIS A 413 17.84 -9.73 11.13
N TYR A 414 18.23 -9.36 12.34
CA TYR A 414 17.44 -9.60 13.54
C TYR A 414 17.42 -8.38 14.47
N PHE A 415 16.24 -8.03 14.96
CA PHE A 415 16.07 -7.02 16.00
C PHE A 415 15.49 -7.71 17.24
N ALA A 416 16.33 -7.84 18.28
CA ALA A 416 15.92 -8.53 19.49
C ALA A 416 14.86 -7.74 20.28
N PRO A 417 13.95 -8.43 20.98
CA PRO A 417 13.05 -7.79 21.91
C PRO A 417 13.84 -7.11 23.03
N ALA A 418 13.36 -5.95 23.48
CA ALA A 418 14.01 -5.18 24.53
C ALA A 418 14.02 -5.89 25.90
N SER A 419 13.23 -6.94 26.09
CA SER A 419 13.15 -7.73 27.32
C SER A 419 14.50 -8.28 27.78
N ALA A 420 15.32 -8.81 26.86
CA ALA A 420 16.66 -9.32 27.19
C ALA A 420 17.57 -8.19 27.70
N ARG A 421 17.50 -7.01 27.06
CA ARG A 421 18.23 -5.82 27.50
C ARG A 421 17.74 -5.33 28.87
N TYR A 422 16.43 -5.31 29.11
CA TYR A 422 15.86 -4.95 30.40
C TYR A 422 16.31 -5.91 31.50
N GLN A 423 16.30 -7.22 31.26
CA GLN A 423 16.82 -8.20 32.23
C GLN A 423 18.31 -7.95 32.53
N ALA A 424 19.13 -7.67 31.52
CA ALA A 424 20.54 -7.36 31.74
C ALA A 424 20.74 -6.09 32.58
N MET A 425 19.97 -5.03 32.33
CA MET A 425 20.01 -3.80 33.13
C MET A 425 19.50 -4.03 34.56
N PHE A 426 18.48 -4.86 34.72
CA PHE A 426 17.97 -5.25 36.02
C PHE A 426 19.01 -6.03 36.84
N GLU A 427 19.77 -6.94 36.21
CA GLU A 427 20.85 -7.66 36.89
C GLU A 427 21.95 -6.72 37.40
N VAL A 428 22.29 -5.67 36.64
CA VAL A 428 23.24 -4.63 37.09
C VAL A 428 22.69 -3.92 38.33
N ALA A 429 21.43 -3.46 38.28
CA ALA A 429 20.81 -2.77 39.41
C ALA A 429 20.64 -3.67 40.64
N ARG A 430 20.27 -4.95 40.43
CA ARG A 430 20.10 -5.94 41.49
C ARG A 430 21.41 -6.18 42.24
N GLN A 431 22.52 -6.34 41.53
CA GLN A 431 23.83 -6.57 42.13
C GLN A 431 24.33 -5.35 42.91
N SER A 432 24.14 -4.14 42.37
CA SER A 432 24.64 -2.92 43.00
C SER A 432 23.80 -2.46 44.19
N LEU A 433 22.48 -2.64 44.15
CA LEU A 433 21.56 -2.12 45.17
C LEU A 433 20.95 -3.22 46.06
N ALA A 434 21.40 -4.48 45.89
CA ALA A 434 20.85 -5.64 46.59
C ALA A 434 19.31 -5.73 46.49
N LEU A 435 18.76 -5.49 45.29
CA LEU A 435 17.31 -5.48 45.08
C LEU A 435 16.70 -6.86 45.41
N PRO A 436 15.55 -6.92 46.12
CA PRO A 436 14.96 -8.18 46.56
C PRO A 436 14.29 -8.97 45.41
N GLN A 437 14.01 -8.33 44.28
CA GLN A 437 13.41 -8.98 43.11
C GLN A 437 14.43 -9.86 42.39
N THR A 438 13.96 -10.97 41.81
CA THR A 438 14.81 -11.93 41.09
C THR A 438 14.74 -11.77 39.57
N ARG A 439 13.66 -11.18 39.05
CA ARG A 439 13.46 -10.96 37.61
C ARG A 439 12.97 -9.55 37.31
N VAL A 440 13.26 -9.05 36.11
CA VAL A 440 12.87 -7.70 35.70
C VAL A 440 11.36 -7.50 35.70
N GLU A 441 10.57 -8.54 35.42
CA GLU A 441 9.10 -8.42 35.45
C GLU A 441 8.60 -8.07 36.85
N GLN A 442 9.20 -8.67 37.90
CA GLN A 442 8.84 -8.36 39.29
C GLN A 442 9.18 -6.92 39.66
N TRP A 443 10.29 -6.40 39.13
CA TRP A 443 10.66 -5.00 39.30
C TRP A 443 9.66 -4.06 38.60
N LEU A 444 9.33 -4.36 37.35
CA LEU A 444 8.37 -3.59 36.55
C LEU A 444 6.91 -3.74 37.05
N ASP A 445 6.61 -4.72 37.90
CA ASP A 445 5.31 -4.92 38.56
C ASP A 445 5.15 -4.05 39.82
N LEU A 446 6.24 -3.53 40.39
CA LEU A 446 6.17 -2.60 41.54
C LEU A 446 5.45 -1.30 41.14
N SER A 447 4.88 -0.60 42.12
CA SER A 447 4.45 0.78 41.90
C SER A 447 5.65 1.71 41.73
N ALA A 448 5.46 2.84 41.04
CA ALA A 448 6.46 3.89 40.92
C ALA A 448 6.98 4.35 42.30
N SER A 449 6.08 4.58 43.25
CA SER A 449 6.40 4.87 44.65
C SER A 449 7.29 3.82 45.32
N ALA A 450 7.07 2.52 45.06
CA ALA A 450 7.89 1.44 45.62
C ALA A 450 9.29 1.34 44.98
N ARG A 451 9.44 1.76 43.72
CA ARG A 451 10.74 1.82 43.03
C ARG A 451 11.56 3.05 43.42
N ARG A 452 10.91 4.17 43.74
CA ARG A 452 11.54 5.49 43.97
C ARG A 452 12.72 5.48 44.96
N PRO A 453 12.68 4.82 46.13
CA PRO A 453 13.78 4.86 47.10
C PRO A 453 15.13 4.43 46.50
N TRP A 454 15.12 3.40 45.66
CA TRP A 454 16.32 2.84 45.04
C TRP A 454 16.98 3.76 44.00
N LEU A 455 16.23 4.72 43.46
CA LEU A 455 16.71 5.63 42.42
C LEU A 455 17.75 6.64 42.97
N GLY A 456 17.59 7.05 44.23
CA GLY A 456 18.50 8.01 44.87
C GLY A 456 19.87 7.43 45.24
N GLU A 457 19.92 6.12 45.52
CA GLU A 457 21.12 5.40 45.97
C GLU A 457 22.02 4.94 44.81
N ALA A 458 21.56 5.09 43.57
CA ALA A 458 22.26 4.58 42.39
C ALA A 458 23.59 5.32 42.12
N ASP A 459 24.63 4.54 41.80
CA ASP A 459 25.89 5.03 41.22
C ASP A 459 25.75 5.28 39.70
N LEU A 460 26.80 5.76 39.02
CA LEU A 460 26.68 6.17 37.61
C LEU A 460 26.17 5.04 36.70
N ARG A 461 26.75 3.84 36.84
CA ARG A 461 26.40 2.67 36.03
C ARG A 461 24.99 2.19 36.35
N THR A 462 24.64 2.15 37.64
CA THR A 462 23.33 1.71 38.10
C THR A 462 22.24 2.70 37.75
N ALA A 463 22.53 4.00 37.79
CA ALA A 463 21.60 5.05 37.38
C ALA A 463 21.27 4.96 35.88
N ALA A 464 22.26 4.65 35.04
CA ALA A 464 22.02 4.41 33.62
C ALA A 464 21.16 3.16 33.39
N ALA A 465 21.39 2.09 34.15
CA ALA A 465 20.58 0.87 34.10
C ALA A 465 19.13 1.13 34.55
N LEU A 466 18.95 1.80 35.70
CA LEU A 466 17.65 2.17 36.25
C LEU A 466 16.88 3.14 35.35
N LEU A 467 17.55 4.06 34.64
CA LEU A 467 16.92 4.93 33.65
C LEU A 467 16.25 4.10 32.54
N LEU A 468 16.93 3.09 32.01
CA LEU A 468 16.35 2.19 31.00
C LEU A 468 15.16 1.39 31.56
N LEU A 469 15.21 1.00 32.83
CA LEU A 469 14.12 0.28 33.50
C LEU A 469 12.91 1.19 33.79
N GLU A 470 13.12 2.43 34.22
CA GLU A 470 12.01 3.39 34.42
C GLU A 470 11.39 3.79 33.07
N GLN A 471 12.16 3.89 31.99
CA GLN A 471 11.61 4.04 30.64
C GLN A 471 10.77 2.82 30.22
N ALA A 472 11.19 1.61 30.59
CA ALA A 472 10.40 0.39 30.34
C ALA A 472 9.11 0.38 31.19
N ALA A 473 9.19 0.81 32.45
CA ALA A 473 8.02 0.96 33.32
C ALA A 473 7.04 2.01 32.76
N LEU A 474 7.55 3.15 32.27
CA LEU A 474 6.74 4.20 31.66
C LEU A 474 5.97 3.68 30.44
N ARG A 475 6.65 3.01 29.50
CA ARG A 475 5.99 2.37 28.33
C ARG A 475 4.89 1.39 28.74
N ARG A 476 5.12 0.64 29.83
CA ARG A 476 4.12 -0.27 30.38
C ARG A 476 2.90 0.48 30.95
N GLN A 477 3.11 1.58 31.68
CA GLN A 477 2.01 2.40 32.18
C GLN A 477 1.24 3.08 31.05
N GLU A 478 1.90 3.55 29.99
CA GLU A 478 1.26 4.08 28.79
C GLU A 478 0.35 3.05 28.11
N LEU A 479 0.80 1.79 28.00
CA LEU A 479 -0.04 0.70 27.47
C LEU A 479 -1.28 0.46 28.34
N LEU A 480 -1.12 0.43 29.66
CA LEU A 480 -2.23 0.26 30.60
C LEU A 480 -3.20 1.45 30.57
N ALA A 481 -2.67 2.67 30.41
CA ALA A 481 -3.43 3.90 30.24
C ALA A 481 -4.25 3.86 28.96
N ARG A 482 -3.64 3.49 27.82
CA ARG A 482 -4.35 3.29 26.54
C ARG A 482 -5.47 2.27 26.67
N ASP A 483 -5.23 1.13 27.33
CA ASP A 483 -6.27 0.11 27.54
C ASP A 483 -7.41 0.60 28.44
N ALA A 484 -7.11 1.42 29.46
CA ALA A 484 -8.13 2.05 30.30
C ALA A 484 -8.98 3.07 29.53
N LEU A 485 -8.34 3.93 28.71
CA LEU A 485 -9.02 4.89 27.86
C LEU A 485 -9.90 4.19 26.83
N LYS A 486 -9.40 3.12 26.19
CA LYS A 486 -10.20 2.33 25.25
C LYS A 486 -11.48 1.80 25.87
N ARG A 487 -11.42 1.25 27.09
CA ARG A 487 -12.61 0.77 27.82
C ARG A 487 -13.58 1.91 28.15
N ARG A 488 -13.06 3.06 28.58
CA ARG A 488 -13.87 4.25 28.93
C ARG A 488 -14.61 4.80 27.72
N LEU A 489 -13.90 4.98 26.60
CA LEU A 489 -14.44 5.52 25.35
C LEU A 489 -15.47 4.59 24.69
N SER A 490 -15.43 3.28 24.99
CA SER A 490 -16.51 2.36 24.58
C SER A 490 -17.81 2.52 25.39
N GLY A 491 -17.76 3.13 26.58
CA GLY A 491 -18.90 3.26 27.50
C GLY A 491 -19.45 4.69 27.67
N ASN A 492 -18.62 5.73 27.63
CA ASN A 492 -18.99 7.14 27.91
C ASN A 492 -18.82 8.07 26.69
N ASP A 493 -19.60 9.16 26.59
CA ASP A 493 -19.53 10.12 25.46
C ASP A 493 -18.35 11.12 25.52
N THR A 494 -17.78 11.37 26.70
CA THR A 494 -16.68 12.35 26.88
C THR A 494 -15.43 11.93 26.11
N GLY A 495 -14.94 12.80 25.21
CA GLY A 495 -13.73 12.55 24.40
C GLY A 495 -13.95 11.72 23.12
N ARG A 496 -15.15 11.16 22.88
CA ARG A 496 -15.42 10.36 21.66
C ARG A 496 -15.30 11.19 20.38
N GLY A 497 -15.82 12.42 20.39
CA GLY A 497 -15.78 13.30 19.22
C GLY A 497 -14.35 13.67 18.79
N GLU A 498 -13.48 13.94 19.77
CA GLU A 498 -12.07 14.29 19.52
C GLU A 498 -11.29 13.07 19.00
N VAL A 499 -11.53 11.89 19.59
CA VAL A 499 -10.94 10.63 19.11
C VAL A 499 -11.45 10.29 17.70
N ALA A 500 -12.75 10.46 17.43
CA ALA A 500 -13.34 10.23 16.12
C ALA A 500 -12.76 11.18 15.06
N GLY A 501 -12.58 12.46 15.40
CA GLY A 501 -11.94 13.43 14.52
C GLY A 501 -10.50 13.06 14.17
N LEU A 502 -9.71 12.62 15.15
CA LEU A 502 -8.34 12.14 14.92
C LEU A 502 -8.33 10.87 14.05
N LEU A 503 -9.20 9.90 14.33
CA LEU A 503 -9.31 8.67 13.55
C LEU A 503 -9.71 8.95 12.09
N GLN A 504 -10.58 9.94 11.86
CA GLN A 504 -10.94 10.37 10.51
C GLN A 504 -9.72 10.94 9.77
N LEU A 505 -8.91 11.78 10.43
CA LEU A 505 -7.67 12.30 9.86
C LEU A 505 -6.63 11.19 9.61
N GLU A 506 -6.44 10.26 10.53
CA GLU A 506 -5.58 9.09 10.35
C GLU A 506 -6.06 8.20 9.18
N GLY A 507 -7.37 8.09 9.01
CA GLY A 507 -8.00 7.41 7.88
C GLY A 507 -7.54 7.94 6.52
N LEU A 508 -7.36 9.26 6.37
CA LEU A 508 -6.91 9.89 5.12
C LEU A 508 -5.52 9.41 4.70
N PHE A 509 -4.59 9.24 5.65
CA PHE A 509 -3.23 8.79 5.37
C PHE A 509 -3.15 7.28 5.10
N SER A 510 -4.14 6.52 5.55
CA SER A 510 -4.28 5.10 5.22
C SER A 510 -4.93 4.86 3.85
N ARG A 511 -5.69 5.84 3.34
CA ARG A 511 -6.42 5.78 2.06
C ARG A 511 -6.06 7.04 1.24
N PRO A 512 -4.84 7.11 0.69
CA PRO A 512 -4.25 8.33 0.16
C PRO A 512 -5.05 8.92 -1.01
N ALA A 513 -5.85 8.12 -1.72
CA ALA A 513 -6.78 8.59 -2.75
C ALA A 513 -7.73 9.70 -2.25
N GLN A 514 -8.13 9.68 -0.97
CA GLN A 514 -9.01 10.71 -0.39
C GLN A 514 -8.34 12.08 -0.23
N LEU A 515 -7.01 12.14 -0.32
CA LEU A 515 -6.28 13.41 -0.31
C LEU A 515 -6.31 14.13 -1.67
N LEU A 516 -6.77 13.44 -2.72
CA LEU A 516 -6.93 13.94 -4.10
C LEU A 516 -8.34 13.62 -4.63
N PRO A 517 -9.41 14.17 -4.02
CA PRO A 517 -10.80 13.85 -4.38
C PRO A 517 -11.15 14.26 -5.81
N ASP A 518 -10.60 15.38 -6.28
CA ASP A 518 -10.78 15.91 -7.65
C ASP A 518 -9.60 15.56 -8.56
N GLY A 519 -8.75 14.62 -8.12
CA GLY A 519 -7.58 14.16 -8.88
C GLY A 519 -7.96 13.25 -10.04
N GLY A 520 -6.96 12.91 -10.86
CA GLY A 520 -7.08 11.91 -11.91
C GLY A 520 -7.11 10.48 -11.38
N TYR A 521 -6.89 9.52 -12.27
CA TYR A 521 -6.91 8.09 -11.94
C TYR A 521 -5.50 7.49 -11.83
N GLY A 522 -5.43 6.24 -11.37
CA GLY A 522 -4.19 5.47 -11.26
C GLY A 522 -3.16 6.12 -10.35
N LEU A 523 -1.87 5.95 -10.62
CA LEU A 523 -0.80 6.60 -9.88
C LEU A 523 -0.83 8.12 -10.13
N PRO A 524 -0.73 8.96 -9.07
CA PRO A 524 -0.73 10.41 -9.23
C PRO A 524 0.47 10.87 -10.07
N GLN A 525 0.21 11.80 -10.99
CA GLN A 525 1.24 12.43 -11.83
C GLN A 525 1.67 13.79 -11.27
N ARG A 526 2.55 14.51 -11.97
CA ARG A 526 3.29 15.67 -11.44
C ARG A 526 2.39 16.71 -10.76
N ALA A 527 1.34 17.19 -11.45
CA ALA A 527 0.43 18.19 -10.91
C ALA A 527 -0.27 17.71 -9.62
N GLU A 528 -0.74 16.46 -9.62
CA GLU A 528 -1.39 15.84 -8.45
C GLU A 528 -0.42 15.63 -7.29
N ARG A 529 0.84 15.31 -7.58
CA ARG A 529 1.89 15.17 -6.57
C ARG A 529 2.26 16.51 -5.95
N ASP A 530 2.30 17.59 -6.73
CA ASP A 530 2.58 18.94 -6.24
C ASP A 530 1.43 19.48 -5.37
N GLU A 531 0.18 19.17 -5.71
CA GLU A 531 -0.98 19.42 -4.86
C GLU A 531 -0.91 18.61 -3.56
N LEU A 532 -0.69 17.30 -3.67
CA LEU A 532 -0.58 16.40 -2.52
C LEU A 532 0.55 16.81 -1.57
N ALA A 533 1.68 17.26 -2.11
CA ALA A 533 2.81 17.68 -1.29
C ALA A 533 2.44 18.85 -0.37
N ARG A 534 1.64 19.80 -0.88
CA ARG A 534 1.13 20.97 -0.14
C ARG A 534 -0.01 20.56 0.81
N ALA A 535 -1.08 20.00 0.27
CA ALA A 535 -2.28 19.67 1.03
C ALA A 535 -2.05 18.55 2.06
N GLY A 536 -1.11 17.64 1.79
CA GLY A 536 -0.67 16.61 2.71
C GLY A 536 0.16 17.16 3.88
N ALA A 537 1.03 18.15 3.63
CA ALA A 537 1.81 18.78 4.69
C ALA A 537 0.89 19.54 5.67
N ASP A 538 -0.13 20.23 5.17
CA ASP A 538 -1.10 20.95 5.99
C ASP A 538 -1.90 19.98 6.87
N ARG A 539 -2.48 18.93 6.28
CA ARG A 539 -3.21 17.89 7.03
C ARG A 539 -2.32 17.15 8.03
N ALA A 540 -1.04 16.94 7.71
CA ALA A 540 -0.13 16.29 8.64
C ALA A 540 0.15 17.16 9.87
N ARG A 541 0.25 18.50 9.69
CA ARG A 541 0.36 19.46 10.81
C ARG A 541 -0.92 19.49 11.64
N ASP A 542 -2.09 19.52 11.01
CA ASP A 542 -3.37 19.49 11.72
C ASP A 542 -3.52 18.21 12.55
N ARG A 543 -3.20 17.06 11.95
CA ARG A 543 -3.19 15.77 12.66
C ARG A 543 -2.25 15.79 13.86
N GLN A 544 -1.04 16.35 13.72
CA GLN A 544 -0.09 16.44 14.82
C GLN A 544 -0.64 17.30 15.96
N GLN A 545 -1.19 18.47 15.65
CA GLN A 545 -1.77 19.36 16.66
C GLN A 545 -2.97 18.71 17.38
N GLN A 546 -3.83 18.01 16.64
CA GLN A 546 -4.95 17.28 17.24
C GLN A 546 -4.46 16.13 18.13
N ARG A 547 -3.43 15.40 17.71
CA ARG A 547 -2.81 14.33 18.50
C ARG A 547 -2.22 14.86 19.80
N GLU A 548 -1.53 16.00 19.78
CA GLU A 548 -0.97 16.65 20.97
C GLU A 548 -2.07 17.11 21.93
N ARG A 549 -3.12 17.76 21.42
CA ARG A 549 -4.29 18.16 22.23
C ARG A 549 -4.99 16.96 22.85
N LEU A 550 -5.21 15.91 22.06
CA LEU A 550 -5.83 14.67 22.54
C LEU A 550 -4.96 14.00 23.60
N HIS A 551 -3.64 13.96 23.40
CA HIS A 551 -2.71 13.39 24.38
C HIS A 551 -2.75 14.16 25.71
N ALA A 552 -2.80 15.49 25.66
CA ALA A 552 -2.95 16.32 26.85
C ALA A 552 -4.29 16.07 27.56
N ALA A 553 -5.40 16.06 26.82
CA ALA A 553 -6.74 15.83 27.38
C ALA A 553 -6.95 14.38 27.88
N ALA A 554 -6.32 13.40 27.24
CA ALA A 554 -6.45 11.99 27.58
C ALA A 554 -5.99 11.69 29.01
N ARG A 555 -5.03 12.46 29.55
CA ARG A 555 -4.61 12.34 30.96
C ARG A 555 -5.77 12.62 31.91
N ASP A 556 -6.61 13.60 31.60
CA ASP A 556 -7.78 13.97 32.41
C ASP A 556 -8.88 12.91 32.38
N TRP A 557 -8.87 12.02 31.39
CA TRP A 557 -9.84 10.94 31.25
C TRP A 557 -9.40 9.64 31.92
N LEU A 558 -8.13 9.53 32.30
CA LEU A 558 -7.63 8.36 33.01
C LEU A 558 -8.27 8.24 34.40
N PRO A 559 -8.58 7.00 34.86
CA PRO A 559 -8.92 6.76 36.25
C PRO A 559 -7.85 7.33 37.19
N PRO A 560 -8.19 7.94 38.34
CA PRO A 560 -7.23 8.62 39.21
C PRO A 560 -6.00 7.77 39.55
N GLN A 561 -6.21 6.50 39.92
CA GLN A 561 -5.11 5.57 40.22
C GLN A 561 -4.15 5.38 39.03
N ARG A 562 -4.67 5.33 37.79
CA ARG A 562 -3.84 5.17 36.59
C ARG A 562 -3.09 6.44 36.23
N ARG A 563 -3.71 7.59 36.46
CA ARG A 563 -3.06 8.89 36.30
C ARG A 563 -1.90 9.04 37.27
N THR A 564 -2.12 8.80 38.56
CA THR A 564 -1.08 8.88 39.59
C THR A 564 0.10 7.95 39.30
N GLU A 565 -0.16 6.69 38.94
CA GLU A 565 0.91 5.74 38.62
C GLU A 565 1.74 6.18 37.40
N LEU A 566 1.10 6.76 36.37
CA LEU A 566 1.77 7.30 35.20
C LEU A 566 2.64 8.51 35.57
N GLU A 567 2.08 9.48 36.27
CA GLU A 567 2.77 10.70 36.72
C GLU A 567 3.95 10.40 37.66
N GLU A 568 3.77 9.47 38.60
CA GLU A 568 4.85 9.04 39.48
C GLU A 568 5.97 8.32 38.72
N THR A 569 5.64 7.55 37.68
CA THR A 569 6.63 6.89 36.83
C THR A 569 7.38 7.90 35.95
N GLU A 570 6.69 8.90 35.38
CA GLU A 570 7.30 10.03 34.67
C GLU A 570 8.29 10.76 35.60
N ALA A 571 7.86 11.10 36.82
CA ALA A 571 8.70 11.76 37.82
C ALA A 571 9.91 10.89 38.24
N ASN A 572 9.76 9.56 38.31
CA ASN A 572 10.88 8.66 38.57
C ASN A 572 11.91 8.67 37.43
N ALA A 573 11.45 8.67 36.17
CA ALA A 573 12.32 8.74 35.00
C ALA A 573 13.10 10.08 34.96
N GLU A 574 12.45 11.19 35.33
CA GLU A 574 13.10 12.49 35.47
C GLU A 574 14.13 12.52 36.60
N LEU A 575 13.77 11.97 37.77
CA LEU A 575 14.64 11.88 38.95
C LEU A 575 15.94 11.14 38.61
N ILE A 576 15.83 9.94 38.02
CA ILE A 576 17.01 9.12 37.70
C ILE A 576 17.83 9.74 36.56
N SER A 577 17.20 10.43 35.61
CA SER A 577 17.88 11.20 34.55
C SER A 577 18.66 12.39 35.12
N ALA A 578 18.07 13.13 36.07
CA ALA A 578 18.75 14.21 36.78
C ALA A 578 19.96 13.69 37.58
N ARG A 579 19.76 12.60 38.34
CA ARG A 579 20.82 11.92 39.10
C ARG A 579 21.96 11.45 38.20
N LEU A 580 21.65 10.84 37.06
CA LEU A 580 22.65 10.40 36.08
C LEU A 580 23.50 11.58 35.58
N ARG A 581 22.87 12.72 35.26
CA ARG A 581 23.58 13.94 34.84
C ARG A 581 24.46 14.52 35.94
N GLU A 582 24.03 14.47 37.20
CA GLU A 582 24.82 14.90 38.36
C GLU A 582 26.04 14.00 38.57
N LEU A 583 25.85 12.68 38.54
CA LEU A 583 26.93 11.70 38.67
C LEU A 583 27.95 11.81 37.54
N HIS A 584 27.49 12.03 36.30
CA HIS A 584 28.37 12.26 35.15
C HIS A 584 29.19 13.54 35.31
N ARG A 585 28.58 14.62 35.81
CA ARG A 585 29.29 15.87 36.12
C ARG A 585 30.32 15.71 37.23
N ALA A 586 30.04 14.88 38.24
CA ALA A 586 30.95 14.65 39.37
C ALA A 586 32.17 13.77 39.03
N GLN A 587 32.17 13.08 37.88
CA GLN A 587 33.24 12.18 37.43
C GLN A 587 34.00 12.71 36.20
N ASP A 588 34.04 14.03 35.98
CA ASP A 588 34.68 14.69 34.82
C ASP A 588 34.19 14.16 33.44
N GLY A 589 32.93 13.71 33.37
CA GLY A 589 32.33 13.28 32.13
C GLY A 589 32.20 14.42 31.12
N LEU A 590 32.58 14.16 29.86
CA LEU A 590 32.48 15.10 28.72
C LEU A 590 31.12 15.80 28.69
N GLN A 591 31.13 17.14 28.75
CA GLN A 591 29.96 17.98 28.54
C GLN A 591 29.89 18.37 27.06
N LEU A 592 28.89 17.86 26.34
CA LEU A 592 28.53 18.39 25.03
C LEU A 592 27.73 19.68 25.29
N ARG A 593 28.27 20.81 24.81
CA ARG A 593 27.59 22.13 24.84
C ARG A 593 26.49 22.20 23.80
#